data_AF-A0A0Q0X7K6-F1
#
_entry.id   AF-A0A0Q0X7K6-F1
#
_cell.length_a   1.000
_cell.length_b   1.000
_cell.length_c   1.000
_cell.angle_alpha   90.00
_cell.angle_beta   90.00
_cell.angle_gamma   90.00
#
_symmetry.space_group_name_H-M   'P 1'
#
loop_
_entity.id
_entity.type
_entity.pdbx_description
1 polymer ?
#
loop_
_entity_poly.entity_id
_entity_poly.type
_entity_poly.pdbx_seq_one_letter_code
_entity_poly.pdbx_strand_id
1 'polypeptide(L)'
;MKEHTKKDIIQRIVNKFPKSYREDLFQECYIQLSTLLESYDDSLASFKTYSYKRLYFTCVDYLNKYQNNNISLDESFYDDDGEGTTKADLIESDLNLDSQLEANDRLTIHFNKLSERDKLIQQLYYIEDLSVQDILEFYYSKHLIKSSKTIYKIINKK
;
A
#
# COMPACT_ATOMS: atom_id res chain seq x y z
N MET A 1 -14.11 -10.30 -34.83
CA MET A 1 -14.72 -11.49 -34.16
C MET A 1 -16.09 -11.12 -33.61
N LYS A 2 -17.13 -11.95 -33.79
CA LYS A 2 -18.49 -11.65 -33.28
C LYS A 2 -18.53 -11.74 -31.74
N GLU A 3 -19.37 -10.94 -31.10
CA GLU A 3 -19.47 -10.87 -29.63
C GLU A 3 -19.85 -12.22 -29.00
N HIS A 4 -20.76 -12.96 -29.63
CA HIS A 4 -21.13 -14.33 -29.22
C HIS A 4 -19.90 -15.25 -29.14
N THR A 5 -19.01 -15.17 -30.13
CA THR A 5 -17.79 -15.99 -30.21
C THR A 5 -16.78 -15.63 -29.13
N LYS A 6 -16.73 -14.37 -28.68
CA LYS A 6 -15.91 -13.94 -27.54
C LYS A 6 -16.37 -14.63 -26.26
N LYS A 7 -17.68 -14.56 -25.99
CA LYS A 7 -18.31 -15.15 -24.79
C LYS A 7 -18.09 -16.65 -24.73
N ASP A 8 -18.24 -17.35 -25.86
CA ASP A 8 -18.04 -18.82 -25.93
C ASP A 8 -16.62 -19.25 -25.55
N ILE A 9 -15.60 -18.51 -26.03
CA ILE A 9 -14.18 -18.83 -25.73
C ILE A 9 -13.90 -18.63 -24.25
N ILE A 10 -14.34 -17.51 -23.68
CA ILE A 10 -14.13 -17.17 -22.28
C ILE A 10 -14.86 -18.18 -21.39
N GLN A 11 -16.11 -18.51 -21.69
CA GLN A 11 -16.90 -19.45 -20.89
C GLN A 11 -16.24 -20.84 -20.80
N ARG A 12 -15.65 -21.32 -21.91
CA ARG A 12 -14.91 -22.59 -21.92
C ARG A 12 -13.68 -22.59 -21.02
N ILE A 13 -13.05 -21.44 -20.83
CA ILE A 13 -11.85 -21.29 -20.00
C ILE A 13 -12.27 -21.15 -18.54
N VAL A 14 -13.17 -20.20 -18.25
CA VAL A 14 -13.66 -19.87 -16.90
C VAL A 14 -14.33 -21.08 -16.23
N ASN A 15 -15.02 -21.93 -16.98
CA ASN A 15 -15.63 -23.15 -16.43
C ASN A 15 -14.61 -24.15 -15.84
N LYS A 16 -13.31 -24.02 -16.15
CA LYS A 16 -12.24 -24.82 -15.55
C LYS A 16 -11.83 -24.36 -14.14
N PHE A 17 -12.28 -23.18 -13.73
CA PHE A 17 -11.93 -22.54 -12.45
C PHE A 17 -13.10 -22.61 -11.45
N PRO A 18 -12.84 -22.37 -10.14
CA PRO A 18 -13.84 -22.50 -9.08
C PRO A 18 -15.05 -21.61 -9.33
N LYS A 19 -16.25 -22.13 -9.02
CA LYS A 19 -17.53 -21.45 -9.31
C LYS A 19 -17.61 -20.06 -8.70
N SER A 20 -17.08 -19.87 -7.50
CA SER A 20 -17.08 -18.60 -6.76
C SER A 20 -16.43 -17.44 -7.52
N TYR A 21 -15.44 -17.72 -8.36
CA TYR A 21 -14.69 -16.70 -9.08
C TYR A 21 -15.12 -16.54 -10.54
N ARG A 22 -16.12 -17.30 -11.02
CA ARG A 22 -16.40 -17.38 -12.46
C ARG A 22 -16.87 -16.05 -13.05
N GLU A 23 -17.68 -15.29 -12.34
CA GLU A 23 -18.16 -13.99 -12.83
C GLU A 23 -17.00 -13.00 -12.96
N ASP A 24 -16.16 -12.91 -11.94
CA ASP A 24 -14.97 -12.06 -11.95
C ASP A 24 -13.99 -12.46 -13.06
N LEU A 25 -13.67 -13.75 -13.14
CA LEU A 25 -12.79 -14.29 -14.17
C LEU A 25 -13.34 -14.05 -15.57
N PHE A 26 -14.66 -14.09 -15.75
CA PHE A 26 -15.29 -13.79 -17.03
C PHE A 26 -15.05 -12.33 -17.43
N GLN A 27 -15.27 -11.38 -16.51
CA GLN A 27 -15.05 -9.96 -16.79
C GLN A 27 -13.58 -9.67 -17.10
N GLU A 28 -12.67 -10.20 -16.29
CA GLU A 28 -11.23 -10.04 -16.48
C GLU A 28 -10.79 -10.60 -17.83
N CYS A 29 -11.24 -11.82 -18.17
CA CYS A 29 -10.97 -12.42 -19.47
C CYS A 29 -11.59 -11.64 -20.64
N TYR A 30 -12.74 -10.98 -20.44
CA TYR A 30 -13.40 -10.18 -21.47
C TYR A 30 -12.61 -8.92 -21.82
N ILE A 31 -12.08 -8.24 -20.79
CA ILE A 31 -11.19 -7.10 -20.94
C ILE A 31 -9.90 -7.55 -21.64
N GLN A 32 -9.26 -8.62 -21.15
CA GLN A 32 -8.03 -9.16 -21.71
C GLN A 32 -8.21 -9.64 -23.16
N LEU A 33 -9.33 -10.26 -23.50
CA LEU A 33 -9.59 -10.71 -24.88
C LEU A 33 -9.77 -9.52 -25.83
N SER A 34 -10.33 -8.42 -25.34
CA SER A 34 -10.52 -7.21 -26.14
C SER A 34 -9.18 -6.54 -26.46
N THR A 35 -8.26 -6.48 -25.49
CA THR A 35 -6.89 -5.97 -25.73
C THR A 35 -6.09 -6.88 -26.66
N LEU A 36 -6.20 -8.20 -26.51
CA LEU A 36 -5.52 -9.15 -27.38
C LEU A 36 -5.99 -9.08 -28.84
N LEU A 37 -7.25 -8.71 -29.08
CA LEU A 37 -7.77 -8.53 -30.45
C LEU A 37 -7.14 -7.32 -31.15
N GLU A 38 -6.79 -6.28 -30.40
CA GLU A 38 -6.16 -5.07 -30.95
C GLU A 38 -4.67 -5.29 -31.26
N SER A 39 -3.99 -6.13 -30.46
CA SER A 39 -2.55 -6.35 -30.55
C SER A 39 -2.14 -7.66 -31.24
N TYR A 40 -3.09 -8.40 -31.82
CA TYR A 40 -2.80 -9.72 -32.39
C TYR A 40 -2.07 -9.62 -33.73
N ASP A 41 -1.01 -10.41 -33.86
CA ASP A 41 -0.28 -10.66 -35.11
C ASP A 41 -0.46 -12.12 -35.54
N ASP A 42 -0.92 -12.32 -36.78
CA ASP A 42 -1.24 -13.63 -37.37
C ASP A 42 0.01 -14.39 -37.85
N SER A 43 1.20 -13.79 -37.76
CA SER A 43 2.46 -14.37 -38.24
C SER A 43 2.96 -15.58 -37.43
N LEU A 44 2.55 -15.73 -36.17
CA LEU A 44 3.15 -16.69 -35.22
C LEU A 44 2.27 -17.89 -34.87
N ALA A 45 0.97 -17.69 -34.67
CA ALA A 45 0.05 -18.74 -34.25
C ALA A 45 -1.41 -18.30 -34.40
N SER A 46 -2.34 -19.24 -34.58
CA SER A 46 -3.77 -18.92 -34.65
C SER A 46 -4.28 -18.21 -33.38
N PHE A 47 -5.12 -17.19 -33.58
CA PHE A 47 -5.69 -16.36 -32.52
C PHE A 47 -6.32 -17.19 -31.39
N LYS A 48 -7.04 -18.26 -31.76
CA LYS A 48 -7.71 -19.14 -30.80
C LYS A 48 -6.74 -19.81 -29.83
N THR A 49 -5.60 -20.29 -30.32
CA THR A 49 -4.57 -20.93 -29.49
C THR A 49 -3.86 -19.90 -28.63
N TYR A 50 -3.50 -18.76 -29.22
CA TYR A 50 -2.85 -17.65 -28.52
C TYR A 50 -3.72 -17.08 -27.39
N SER A 51 -4.97 -16.73 -27.70
CA SER A 51 -5.94 -16.18 -26.74
C SER A 51 -6.25 -17.19 -25.65
N TYR A 52 -6.40 -18.48 -25.98
CA TYR A 52 -6.68 -19.51 -24.99
C TYR A 52 -5.59 -19.59 -23.94
N LYS A 53 -4.32 -19.65 -24.38
CA LYS A 53 -3.17 -19.73 -23.47
C LYS A 53 -3.12 -18.48 -22.59
N ARG A 54 -3.25 -17.28 -23.17
CA ARG A 54 -3.16 -16.02 -22.44
C ARG A 54 -4.26 -15.89 -21.40
N LEU A 55 -5.52 -16.12 -21.79
CA LEU A 55 -6.67 -16.05 -20.88
C LEU A 55 -6.61 -17.08 -19.75
N TYR A 56 -6.12 -18.29 -20.04
CA TYR A 56 -5.93 -19.30 -18.98
C TYR A 56 -4.95 -18.81 -17.91
N PHE A 57 -3.81 -18.25 -18.32
CA PHE A 57 -2.83 -17.70 -17.36
C PHE A 57 -3.36 -16.45 -16.65
N THR A 58 -4.14 -15.59 -17.32
CA THR A 58 -4.86 -14.49 -16.66
C THR A 58 -5.73 -14.99 -15.49
N CYS A 59 -6.47 -16.08 -15.69
CA CYS A 59 -7.26 -16.66 -14.60
C CYS A 59 -6.39 -17.21 -13.46
N VAL A 60 -5.27 -17.87 -13.78
CA VAL A 60 -4.33 -18.38 -12.77
C VAL A 60 -3.73 -17.23 -11.97
N ASP A 61 -3.28 -16.17 -12.63
CA ASP A 61 -2.69 -14.99 -11.99
C ASP A 61 -3.72 -14.25 -11.12
N TYR A 62 -4.96 -14.13 -11.60
CA TYR A 62 -6.08 -13.59 -10.82
C TYR A 62 -6.28 -14.40 -9.54
N LEU A 63 -6.42 -15.72 -9.65
CA LEU A 63 -6.61 -16.57 -8.48
C LEU A 63 -5.41 -16.49 -7.53
N ASN A 64 -4.17 -16.55 -8.01
CA ASN A 64 -3.00 -16.43 -7.14
C ASN A 64 -2.97 -15.09 -6.38
N LYS A 65 -3.41 -14.00 -7.01
CA LYS A 65 -3.49 -12.68 -6.36
C LYS A 65 -4.52 -12.66 -5.22
N TYR A 66 -5.70 -13.27 -5.42
CA TYR A 66 -6.82 -13.20 -4.48
C TYR A 66 -6.94 -14.41 -3.54
N GLN A 67 -6.28 -15.52 -3.85
CA GLN A 67 -6.19 -16.73 -3.00
C GLN A 67 -5.07 -16.65 -1.96
N ASN A 68 -4.25 -15.59 -1.95
CA ASN A 68 -3.26 -15.40 -0.89
C ASN A 68 -3.97 -15.23 0.46
N ASN A 69 -4.19 -16.37 1.13
CA ASN A 69 -4.48 -16.61 2.54
C ASN A 69 -5.17 -15.47 3.31
N ASN A 70 -6.36 -15.06 2.84
CA ASN A 70 -7.24 -14.26 3.68
C ASN A 70 -7.86 -15.18 4.73
N ILE A 71 -7.20 -15.29 5.88
CA ILE A 71 -7.80 -15.86 7.08
C ILE A 71 -8.86 -14.87 7.56
N SER A 72 -10.09 -15.34 7.73
CA SER A 72 -11.15 -14.50 8.30
C SER A 72 -10.82 -14.16 9.75
N LEU A 73 -10.74 -12.88 10.09
CA LEU A 73 -10.52 -12.45 11.47
C LEU A 73 -11.76 -12.62 12.35
N ASP A 74 -12.94 -12.68 11.72
CA ASP A 74 -14.23 -12.86 12.38
C ASP A 74 -14.56 -14.32 12.70
N GLU A 75 -13.63 -15.25 12.46
CA GLU A 75 -13.81 -16.66 12.82
C GLU A 75 -13.79 -16.79 14.35
N SER A 76 -14.93 -17.25 14.90
CA SER A 76 -15.13 -17.43 16.35
C SER A 76 -14.70 -18.83 16.81
N PHE A 77 -13.96 -18.89 17.90
CA PHE A 77 -13.68 -20.10 18.68
C PHE A 77 -14.43 -20.04 20.00
N TYR A 78 -14.90 -21.19 20.47
CA TYR A 78 -15.55 -21.32 21.77
C TYR A 78 -14.61 -22.10 22.69
N ASP A 79 -14.42 -21.61 23.91
CA ASP A 79 -13.78 -22.40 24.96
C ASP A 79 -14.77 -23.43 25.56
N ASP A 80 -14.29 -24.27 26.48
CA ASP A 80 -15.10 -25.30 27.14
C ASP A 80 -16.28 -24.70 27.95
N ASP A 81 -16.21 -23.41 28.31
CA ASP A 81 -17.25 -22.67 29.04
C ASP A 81 -18.26 -21.99 28.10
N GLY A 82 -18.05 -22.06 26.79
CA GLY A 82 -18.93 -21.50 25.75
C GLY A 82 -18.71 -20.00 25.49
N GLU A 83 -17.63 -19.41 25.99
CA GLU A 83 -17.22 -18.04 25.70
C GLU A 83 -16.58 -17.98 24.30
N GLY A 84 -17.13 -17.11 23.45
CA GLY A 84 -16.67 -16.93 22.08
C GLY A 84 -15.57 -15.89 21.97
N THR A 85 -14.43 -16.23 21.36
CA THR A 85 -13.34 -15.30 21.01
C THR A 85 -13.08 -15.33 19.51
N THR A 86 -12.81 -14.18 18.90
CA THR A 86 -12.47 -14.12 17.47
C THR A 86 -10.97 -14.14 17.26
N LYS A 87 -10.51 -14.48 16.05
CA LYS A 87 -9.10 -14.33 15.67
C LYS A 87 -8.60 -12.88 15.82
N ALA A 88 -9.48 -11.90 15.57
CA ALA A 88 -9.15 -10.49 15.74
C ALA A 88 -8.75 -10.15 17.19
N ASP A 89 -9.46 -10.73 18.17
CA ASP A 89 -9.25 -10.46 19.59
C ASP A 89 -7.90 -10.97 20.11
N LEU A 90 -7.34 -11.98 19.44
CA LEU A 90 -6.05 -12.60 19.79
C LEU A 90 -4.84 -11.88 19.20
N ILE A 91 -5.04 -10.88 18.33
CA ILE A 91 -3.94 -10.15 17.70
C ILE A 91 -3.42 -9.09 18.68
N GLU A 92 -2.20 -9.29 19.16
CA GLU A 92 -1.49 -8.26 19.91
C GLU A 92 -1.03 -7.12 18.97
N SER A 93 -1.07 -5.89 19.48
CA SER A 93 -0.55 -4.73 18.77
C SER A 93 0.99 -4.69 18.90
N ASP A 94 1.69 -4.47 17.77
CA ASP A 94 3.14 -4.24 17.76
C ASP A 94 3.58 -2.93 18.46
N LEU A 95 2.64 -2.09 18.92
CA LEU A 95 2.95 -0.85 19.61
C LEU A 95 3.52 -1.12 21.01
N ASN A 96 4.82 -0.89 21.17
CA ASN A 96 5.47 -0.82 22.47
C ASN A 96 5.26 0.58 23.09
N LEU A 97 4.19 0.72 23.88
CA LEU A 97 3.80 1.99 24.48
C LEU A 97 4.90 2.57 25.40
N ASP A 98 5.58 1.72 26.16
CA ASP A 98 6.65 2.13 27.08
C ASP A 98 7.81 2.79 26.31
N SER A 99 8.21 2.20 25.19
CA SER A 99 9.26 2.76 24.32
C SER A 99 8.85 4.11 23.73
N GLN A 100 7.56 4.30 23.41
CA GLN A 100 7.05 5.58 22.90
C GLN A 100 7.04 6.66 24.00
N LEU A 101 6.61 6.32 25.21
CA LEU A 101 6.62 7.22 26.35
C LEU A 101 8.05 7.66 26.69
N GLU A 102 8.99 6.72 26.76
CA GLU A 102 10.40 7.04 26.99
C GLU A 102 10.98 7.96 25.91
N ALA A 103 10.66 7.71 24.63
CA ALA A 103 11.11 8.56 23.53
C ALA A 103 10.56 9.99 23.67
N ASN A 104 9.27 10.12 24.00
CA ASN A 104 8.63 11.42 24.20
C ASN A 104 9.18 12.19 25.40
N ASP A 105 9.48 11.51 26.51
CA ASP A 105 10.10 12.13 27.68
C ASP A 105 11.49 12.65 27.35
N ARG A 106 12.30 11.86 26.63
CA ARG A 106 13.62 12.28 26.15
C ARG A 106 13.52 13.50 25.23
N LEU A 107 12.60 13.48 24.27
CA LEU A 107 12.35 14.61 23.37
C LEU A 107 11.96 15.86 24.14
N THR A 108 11.06 15.74 25.12
CA THR A 108 10.61 16.85 25.96
C THR A 108 11.76 17.46 26.77
N ILE A 109 12.60 16.62 27.39
CA ILE A 109 13.78 17.07 28.14
C ILE A 109 14.77 17.81 27.22
N HIS A 110 15.05 17.29 26.03
CA HIS A 110 15.94 17.95 25.07
C HIS A 110 15.35 19.27 24.55
N PHE A 111 14.07 19.25 24.17
CA PHE A 111 13.36 20.43 23.68
C PHE A 111 13.39 21.57 24.70
N ASN A 112 13.19 21.26 25.99
CA ASN A 112 13.23 22.26 27.06
C ASN A 112 14.62 22.88 27.30
N LYS A 113 15.71 22.20 26.91
CA LYS A 113 17.08 22.73 27.02
C LYS A 113 17.47 23.64 25.86
N LEU A 114 16.71 23.64 24.77
CA LEU A 114 16.98 24.49 23.60
C LEU A 114 16.57 25.94 23.88
N SER A 115 17.29 26.87 23.24
CA SER A 115 16.85 28.27 23.23
C SER A 115 15.57 28.42 22.41
N GLU A 116 14.76 29.45 22.68
CA GLU A 116 13.52 29.72 21.94
C GLU A 116 13.74 29.80 20.42
N ARG A 117 14.89 30.35 20.00
CA ARG A 117 15.29 30.36 18.59
C ARG A 117 15.51 28.95 18.04
N ASP A 118 16.21 28.09 18.78
CA ASP A 118 16.54 26.74 18.33
C ASP A 118 15.28 25.85 18.30
N LYS A 119 14.38 26.00 19.28
CA LYS A 119 13.06 25.34 19.31
C LYS A 119 12.24 25.67 18.07
N LEU A 120 12.11 26.97 17.76
CA LEU A 120 11.34 27.43 16.61
C LEU A 120 11.89 26.87 15.29
N ILE A 121 13.21 26.85 15.12
CA ILE A 121 13.83 26.26 13.91
C ILE A 121 13.54 24.76 13.81
N GLN A 122 13.63 24.01 14.91
CA GLN A 122 13.32 22.59 14.89
C GLN A 122 11.84 22.32 14.63
N GLN A 123 10.93 23.14 15.18
CA GLN A 123 9.50 23.07 14.88
C GLN A 123 9.22 23.33 13.39
N LEU A 124 9.77 24.41 12.82
CA LEU A 124 9.58 24.74 11.41
C LEU A 124 10.07 23.60 10.49
N TYR A 125 11.20 22.96 10.84
CA TYR A 125 11.79 21.91 10.03
C TYR A 125 11.11 20.54 10.20
N TYR A 126 10.88 20.08 11.44
CA TYR A 126 10.38 18.72 11.69
C TYR A 126 8.86 18.61 11.79
N ILE A 127 8.16 19.70 12.16
CA ILE A 127 6.70 19.68 12.34
C ILE A 127 6.01 20.34 11.14
N GLU A 128 6.52 21.48 10.68
CA GLU A 128 5.92 22.23 9.56
C GLU A 128 6.53 21.88 8.20
N ASP A 129 7.51 20.95 8.16
CA ASP A 129 8.16 20.42 6.96
C ASP A 129 8.74 21.49 6.01
N LEU A 130 9.18 22.63 6.57
CA LEU A 130 9.80 23.71 5.82
C LEU A 130 11.25 23.36 5.45
N SER A 131 11.65 23.72 4.24
CA SER A 131 13.05 23.55 3.83
C SER A 131 13.97 24.53 4.55
N VAL A 132 15.25 24.17 4.66
CA VAL A 132 16.26 25.08 5.24
C VAL A 132 16.36 26.40 4.47
N GLN A 133 16.03 26.42 3.17
CA GLN A 133 16.01 27.65 2.37
C GLN A 133 14.84 28.54 2.77
N ASP A 134 13.65 27.98 2.95
CA ASP A 134 12.45 28.73 3.36
C ASP A 134 12.62 29.30 4.77
N ILE A 135 13.17 28.49 5.68
CA ILE A 135 13.49 28.93 7.05
C ILE A 135 14.55 30.05 7.00
N LEU A 136 15.56 29.94 6.14
CA LEU A 136 16.58 30.98 5.99
C LEU A 136 15.95 32.28 5.48
N GLU A 137 15.09 32.23 4.47
CA GLU A 137 14.42 33.42 3.91
C GLU A 137 13.59 34.14 4.98
N PHE A 138 12.80 33.39 5.75
CA PHE A 138 12.03 33.94 6.87
C PHE A 138 12.92 34.65 7.90
N TYR A 139 14.04 34.03 8.30
CA TYR A 139 14.94 34.62 9.31
C TYR A 139 15.88 35.71 8.78
N TYR A 140 16.20 35.68 7.48
CA TYR A 140 17.02 36.70 6.83
C TYR A 140 16.29 38.05 6.82
N SER A 141 14.97 38.02 6.59
CA SER A 141 14.10 39.21 6.65
C SER A 141 14.13 39.94 8.00
N LYS A 142 14.39 39.20 9.09
CA LYS A 142 14.52 39.72 10.46
C LYS A 142 15.97 39.94 10.90
N HIS A 143 16.95 39.73 10.01
CA HIS A 143 18.39 39.77 10.27
C HIS A 143 18.89 38.85 11.40
N LEU A 144 18.12 37.83 11.77
CA LEU A 144 18.40 36.96 12.92
C LEU A 144 19.35 35.79 12.57
N ILE A 145 19.28 35.27 11.35
CA ILE A 145 20.13 34.17 10.87
C ILE A 145 20.49 34.42 9.41
N LYS A 146 21.79 34.31 9.09
CA LYS A 146 22.32 34.67 7.77
C LYS A 146 22.99 33.51 7.02
N SER A 147 22.98 32.31 7.58
CA SER A 147 23.64 31.15 6.97
C SER A 147 22.88 29.85 7.21
N SER A 148 22.67 29.09 6.14
CA SER A 148 22.10 27.74 6.19
C SER A 148 22.94 26.79 7.07
N LYS A 149 24.26 27.01 7.16
CA LYS A 149 25.14 26.24 8.04
C LYS A 149 24.73 26.35 9.51
N THR A 150 24.25 27.52 9.93
CA THR A 150 23.76 27.75 11.30
C THR A 150 22.49 26.96 11.57
N ILE A 151 21.56 26.91 10.60
CA ILE A 151 20.31 26.14 10.69
C ILE A 151 20.63 24.64 10.79
N TYR A 152 21.48 24.10 9.92
CA TYR A 152 21.90 22.70 10.00
C TYR A 152 22.62 22.34 11.31
N LYS A 153 23.39 23.27 11.88
CA LYS A 153 24.02 23.06 13.19
C LYS A 153 22.99 22.97 14.32
N ILE A 154 21.87 23.68 14.21
CA ILE A 154 20.78 23.67 15.18
C ILE A 154 19.92 22.41 15.05
N ILE A 155 19.63 21.99 13.82
CA ILE A 155 18.90 20.75 13.52
C ILE A 155 19.70 19.52 14.03
N ASN A 156 21.02 19.50 13.83
CA ASN A 156 21.87 18.36 14.22
C ASN A 156 22.44 18.44 15.65
N LYS A 157 21.92 19.35 16.49
CA LYS A 157 22.41 19.53 17.86
C LYS A 157 21.83 18.43 18.76
N LYS A 158 22.65 17.41 19.03
CA LYS A 158 22.34 16.29 19.94
C LYS A 158 22.38 16.74 21.40
#